data_AF-A0AAW2L608-F1
#
_entry.id   AF-A0AAW2L608-F1
#
_cell.length_a   1.000
_cell.length_b   1.000
_cell.length_c   1.000
_cell.angle_alpha   90.00
_cell.angle_beta   90.00
_cell.angle_gamma   90.00
#
_symmetry.space_group_name_H-M   'P 1'
#
loop_
_entity.id
_entity.type
_entity.pdbx_description
1 polymer ?
#
loop_
_entity_poly.entity_id
_entity_poly.type
_entity_poly.pdbx_seq_one_letter_code
_entity_poly.pdbx_strand_id
1 'polypeptide(L)'
;MEDSKPSSVPLASHFQLSKDQCPKTEKEKEKMDKVPYSNAIGSIMFLMVCTRPDIAYAISCLSRYMSNAGIPHWEALKWLLRYFLEEWR
;
A
#
# COMPACT_ATOMS: atom_id res chain seq x y z
N MET A 1 0.33 -16.35 -13.31
CA MET A 1 -0.71 -15.37 -12.89
C MET A 1 -0.70 -14.28 -13.93
N GLU A 2 -1.12 -14.67 -15.14
CA GLU A 2 -1.36 -13.78 -16.27
C GLU A 2 -2.75 -13.15 -16.08
N ASP A 3 -2.99 -12.00 -16.71
CA ASP A 3 -4.22 -11.19 -16.65
C ASP A 3 -4.35 -10.17 -15.50
N SER A 4 -3.29 -9.42 -15.20
CA SER A 4 -3.45 -8.08 -14.61
C SER A 4 -2.84 -7.02 -15.52
N LYS A 5 -3.66 -6.07 -15.98
CA LYS A 5 -3.23 -4.99 -16.87
C LYS A 5 -2.20 -4.10 -16.15
N PRO A 6 -1.10 -3.71 -16.81
CA PRO A 6 -0.18 -2.72 -16.27
C PRO A 6 -0.99 -1.44 -16.07
N SER A 7 -1.05 -0.97 -14.83
CA SER A 7 -1.79 0.25 -14.51
C SER A 7 -0.84 1.42 -14.55
N SER A 8 -1.23 2.47 -15.24
CA SER A 8 -0.43 3.69 -15.43
C SER A 8 -0.52 4.68 -14.26
N VAL A 9 -1.16 4.30 -13.14
CA VAL A 9 -1.35 5.19 -11.99
C VAL A 9 -0.93 4.54 -10.68
N PRO A 10 -0.28 5.29 -9.75
CA PRO A 10 0.29 4.72 -8.53
C PRO A 10 -0.76 4.29 -7.51
N LEU A 11 -1.97 4.87 -7.55
CA LEU A 11 -3.10 4.43 -6.74
C LEU A 11 -4.34 4.36 -7.64
N ALA A 12 -4.79 3.15 -7.92
CA ALA A 12 -5.96 2.94 -8.76
C ALA A 12 -7.25 3.48 -8.09
N SER A 13 -8.15 4.06 -8.87
CA SER A 13 -9.37 4.75 -8.39
C SER A 13 -10.32 3.88 -7.55
N HIS A 14 -10.14 2.55 -7.56
CA HIS A 14 -10.92 1.62 -6.75
C HIS A 14 -10.41 1.51 -5.30
N PHE A 15 -9.24 2.04 -4.97
CA PHE A 15 -8.75 2.10 -3.59
C PHE A 15 -9.31 3.33 -2.86
N GLN A 16 -10.53 3.21 -2.35
CA GLN A 16 -11.08 4.16 -1.39
C GLN A 16 -10.65 3.76 0.03
N LEU A 17 -9.48 4.24 0.45
CA LEU A 17 -8.93 3.97 1.78
C LEU A 17 -9.66 4.81 2.83
N SER A 18 -10.36 4.16 3.76
CA SER A 18 -11.07 4.82 4.86
C SER A 18 -10.71 4.21 6.22
N LYS A 19 -10.85 5.01 7.29
CA LYS A 19 -10.72 4.54 8.68
C LYS A 19 -11.72 3.43 9.01
N ASP A 20 -12.84 3.33 8.30
CA ASP A 20 -13.81 2.26 8.46
C ASP A 20 -13.28 0.86 8.11
N GLN A 21 -12.18 0.82 7.35
CA GLN A 21 -11.51 -0.40 6.91
C GLN A 21 -10.38 -0.83 7.86
N CYS A 22 -10.18 -0.11 8.96
CA CYS A 22 -9.31 -0.56 10.03
C CYS A 22 -9.88 -1.86 10.65
N PRO A 23 -9.02 -2.77 11.14
CA PRO A 23 -9.45 -4.04 11.68
C PRO A 23 -10.35 -3.84 12.91
N LYS A 24 -11.60 -4.31 12.82
CA LYS A 24 -12.60 -4.20 13.88
C LYS A 24 -12.64 -5.45 14.75
N THR A 25 -12.34 -6.61 14.15
CA THR A 25 -12.33 -7.90 14.86
C THR A 25 -10.91 -8.27 15.33
N GLU A 26 -10.83 -9.01 16.43
CA GLU A 26 -9.56 -9.50 16.97
C GLU A 26 -8.81 -10.37 15.95
N LYS A 27 -9.55 -11.23 15.23
CA LYS A 27 -9.02 -12.09 14.17
C LYS A 27 -8.39 -11.31 13.01
N GLU A 28 -8.93 -10.14 12.67
CA GLU A 28 -8.30 -9.27 11.66
C GLU A 28 -7.05 -8.59 12.22
N LYS A 29 -7.07 -8.17 13.49
CA LYS A 29 -5.88 -7.59 14.15
C LYS A 29 -4.74 -8.60 14.20
N GLU A 30 -5.00 -9.85 14.61
CA GLU A 30 -4.00 -10.93 14.62
C GLU A 30 -3.42 -11.22 13.24
N LYS A 31 -4.23 -11.09 12.18
CA LYS A 31 -3.74 -11.24 10.80
C LYS A 31 -2.83 -10.09 10.42
N MET A 32 -3.20 -8.86 10.76
CA MET A 32 -2.45 -7.65 10.40
C MET A 32 -1.19 -7.48 11.24
N ASP A 33 -1.15 -8.00 12.48
CA ASP A 33 0.03 -8.00 13.35
C ASP A 33 1.22 -8.74 12.71
N LYS A 34 0.93 -9.82 11.97
CA LYS A 34 1.95 -10.59 11.24
C LYS A 34 2.45 -9.89 9.97
N VAL A 35 1.79 -8.80 9.55
CA VAL A 35 2.13 -8.08 8.33
C VAL A 35 3.09 -6.93 8.67
N PRO A 36 4.29 -6.87 8.06
CA PRO A 36 5.26 -5.80 8.33
C PRO A 36 4.87 -4.50 7.60
N TYR A 37 3.69 -3.96 7.88
CA TYR A 37 3.13 -2.79 7.19
C TYR A 37 4.03 -1.56 7.33
N SER A 38 4.48 -1.27 8.55
CA SER A 38 5.36 -0.14 8.85
C SER A 38 6.70 -0.21 8.11
N ASN A 39 7.32 -1.39 8.08
CA ASN A 39 8.58 -1.59 7.38
C ASN A 39 8.40 -1.41 5.87
N ALA A 40 7.31 -1.94 5.30
CA ALA A 40 7.01 -1.77 3.88
C ALA A 40 6.79 -0.29 3.53
N ILE A 41 6.05 0.47 4.35
CA ILE A 41 5.90 1.93 4.16
C ILE A 41 7.26 2.62 4.18
N GLY A 42 8.13 2.30 5.13
CA GLY A 42 9.47 2.87 5.23
C GLY A 42 10.32 2.61 3.98
N SER A 43 10.32 1.37 3.47
CA SER A 43 11.05 1.01 2.26
C SER A 43 10.56 1.77 1.02
N ILE A 44 9.24 1.90 0.84
CA ILE A 44 8.69 2.63 -0.31
C ILE A 44 8.91 4.14 -0.15
N MET A 45 8.89 4.67 1.08
CA MET A 45 9.20 6.07 1.35
C MET A 45 10.64 6.41 0.96
N PHE A 46 11.59 5.50 1.20
CA PHE A 46 12.95 5.65 0.70
C PHE A 46 13.00 5.68 -0.84
N LEU A 47 12.31 4.76 -1.51
CA LEU A 47 12.21 4.73 -2.97
C LEU A 47 11.59 6.02 -3.55
N MET A 48 10.55 6.54 -2.89
CA MET A 48 9.91 7.80 -3.26
C MET A 48 10.92 8.95 -3.27
N VAL A 49 11.73 9.07 -2.21
CA VAL A 49 12.71 10.15 -2.07
C VAL A 49 13.86 10.00 -3.07
N CYS A 50 14.33 8.78 -3.31
CA CYS A 50 15.53 8.57 -4.12
C CYS A 50 15.27 8.52 -5.63
N THR A 51 14.10 8.05 -6.06
CA THR A 51 13.91 7.68 -7.48
C THR A 51 12.66 8.27 -8.11
N ARG A 52 11.55 8.36 -7.37
CA ARG A 52 10.22 8.58 -7.97
C ARG A 52 9.30 9.34 -7.02
N PRO A 53 9.25 10.68 -7.09
CA PRO A 53 8.34 11.47 -6.28
C PRO A 53 6.87 11.34 -6.71
N ASP A 54 6.57 10.73 -7.86
CA ASP A 54 5.21 10.56 -8.37
C ASP A 54 4.32 9.65 -7.48
N ILE A 55 4.94 8.76 -6.70
CA ILE A 55 4.23 7.91 -5.73
C ILE A 55 3.98 8.60 -4.39
N ALA A 56 4.45 9.84 -4.21
CA ALA A 56 4.39 10.56 -2.93
C ALA A 56 2.96 10.67 -2.38
N TYR A 57 2.00 10.92 -3.27
CA TYR A 57 0.59 11.01 -2.90
C TYR A 57 0.03 9.69 -2.37
N ALA A 58 0.37 8.57 -3.03
CA ALA A 58 -0.09 7.24 -2.63
C ALA A 58 0.45 6.84 -1.25
N ILE A 59 1.76 7.08 -1.01
CA ILE A 59 2.38 6.81 0.30
C ILE A 59 1.79 7.72 1.38
N SER A 60 1.57 9.00 1.07
CA SER A 60 0.95 9.94 2.00
C SER A 60 -0.44 9.43 2.42
N CYS A 61 -1.22 8.88 1.49
CA CYS A 61 -2.51 8.28 1.80
C CYS A 61 -2.41 7.04 2.72
N LEU A 62 -1.46 6.15 2.43
CA LEU A 62 -1.27 4.88 3.14
C LEU A 62 -0.63 5.06 4.53
N SER A 63 0.32 5.99 4.67
CA SER A 63 1.01 6.28 5.93
C SER A 63 0.06 6.71 7.05
N ARG A 64 -1.10 7.29 6.72
CA ARG A 64 -2.15 7.65 7.68
C ARG A 64 -2.68 6.47 8.48
N TYR A 65 -2.53 5.25 7.97
CA TYR A 65 -3.04 4.02 8.59
C TYR A 65 -1.94 3.17 9.23
N MET A 66 -0.71 3.68 9.35
CA MET A 66 0.45 2.92 9.86
C MET A 66 0.24 2.35 11.26
N SER A 67 -0.51 3.04 12.13
CA SER A 67 -0.81 2.58 13.49
C SER A 67 -1.94 1.54 13.56
N ASN A 68 -2.82 1.48 12.57
CA ASN A 68 -3.98 0.58 12.58
C ASN A 68 -4.38 0.18 11.16
N ALA A 69 -3.45 -0.47 10.46
CA ALA A 69 -3.66 -0.89 9.09
C ALA A 69 -4.65 -2.06 9.03
N GLY A 70 -5.47 -2.07 7.99
CA GLY A 70 -6.43 -3.14 7.67
C GLY A 70 -6.03 -3.86 6.41
N ILE A 71 -6.62 -5.02 6.16
CA ILE A 71 -6.35 -5.84 4.98
C ILE A 71 -6.40 -5.03 3.66
N PRO A 72 -7.40 -4.17 3.39
CA PRO A 72 -7.41 -3.37 2.17
C PRO A 72 -6.28 -2.33 2.11
N HIS A 73 -5.84 -1.80 3.25
CA HIS A 73 -4.67 -0.92 3.31
C HIS A 73 -3.40 -1.64 2.89
N TRP A 74 -3.23 -2.91 3.31
CA TRP A 74 -2.11 -3.74 2.88
C TRP A 74 -2.21 -4.13 1.40
N GLU A 75 -3.41 -4.38 0.91
CA GLU A 75 -3.62 -4.71 -0.50
C GLU A 75 -3.27 -3.55 -1.44
N ALA A 76 -3.67 -2.33 -1.08
CA ALA A 76 -3.26 -1.12 -1.76
C ALA A 76 -1.74 -0.91 -1.74
N LEU A 77 -1.07 -1.23 -0.62
CA LEU A 77 0.38 -1.14 -0.52
C LEU A 77 1.09 -2.15 -1.44
N LYS A 78 0.62 -3.40 -1.47
CA LYS A 78 1.12 -4.42 -2.42
C LYS A 78 0.90 -4.00 -3.87
N TRP A 79 -0.22 -3.35 -4.14
CA TRP A 79 -0.53 -2.83 -5.46
C TRP A 79 0.51 -1.78 -5.87
N LEU A 80 0.77 -0.79 -5.00
CA LEU A 80 1.76 0.25 -5.24
C LEU A 80 3.17 -0.32 -5.48
N LEU A 81 3.54 -1.35 -4.72
CA LEU A 81 4.81 -2.07 -4.91
C LEU A 81 4.89 -2.75 -6.28
N ARG A 82 3.80 -3.36 -6.75
CA ARG A 82 3.77 -3.99 -8.08
C ARG A 82 3.94 -2.96 -9.19
N TYR A 83 3.21 -1.85 -9.12
CA TYR A 83 3.35 -0.75 -10.07
C TYR A 83 4.77 -0.24 -10.15
N PHE A 84 5.41 -0.04 -9.01
CA PHE A 84 6.80 0.37 -8.97
C PHE A 84 7.72 -0.68 -9.62
N LEU A 85 7.53 -1.97 -9.31
CA LEU A 85 8.37 -3.05 -9.86
C LEU A 85 8.15 -3.31 -11.36
N GLU A 86 6.91 -3.18 -11.85
CA GLU A 86 6.57 -3.41 -13.26
C GLU A 86 7.11 -2.33 -14.17
N GLU A 87 7.22 -1.08 -13.70
CA GLU A 87 7.77 0.03 -14.49
C GLU A 87 9.32 0.07 -14.48
N TRP A 88 9.96 -0.69 -13.59
CA TRP A 88 11.42 -0.87 -13.55
C TRP A 88 11.92 -2.09 -14.34
N ARG A 89 11.02 -2.79 -15.03
CA ARG A 89 11.34 -3.91 -15.90
C ARG A 89 11.43 -3.47 -17.36
#